data_AF-A0ABD6M7N0-F1
#
_entry.id   AF-A0ABD6M7N0-F1
#
_cell.length_a   1.000
_cell.length_b   1.000
_cell.length_c   1.000
_cell.angle_alpha   90.00
_cell.angle_beta   90.00
_cell.angle_gamma   90.00
#
_symmetry.space_group_name_H-M   'P 1'
#
loop_
_entity.id
_entity.type
_entity.pdbx_description
1 polymer ?
#
loop_
_entity_poly.entity_id
_entity_poly.type
_entity_poly.pdbx_seq_one_letter_code
_entity_poly.pdbx_strand_id
1 'polypeptide(L)'
;MPTNTPPPWTLRRALPEDVEPIAELRAVVMRPDLERLGRYDEHRVRQRLRDAYAPEHTSVIETAGSFAGCVALRLYERHGFTLEREGAVDVFLVRKPTP
;
A
#
# COMPACT_ATOMS: atom_id res chain seq x y z
N MET A 1 21.93 24.06 9.28
CA MET A 1 21.70 22.69 8.77
C MET A 1 20.25 22.34 9.10
N PRO A 2 19.32 22.22 8.13
CA PRO A 2 18.01 21.66 8.46
C PRO A 2 18.23 20.20 8.87
N THR A 3 17.86 19.85 10.09
CA THR A 3 17.82 18.47 10.56
C THR A 3 16.77 17.74 9.73
N ASN A 4 17.24 16.89 8.80
CA ASN A 4 16.41 16.06 7.93
C ASN A 4 15.81 14.88 8.73
N THR A 5 15.05 15.20 9.79
CA THR A 5 14.25 14.21 10.49
C THR A 5 12.92 14.15 9.75
N PRO A 6 12.61 13.04 9.05
CA PRO A 6 11.33 12.93 8.38
C PRO A 6 10.22 13.03 9.43
N PRO A 7 9.13 13.74 9.13
CA PRO A 7 7.99 13.84 10.03
C PRO A 7 7.51 12.42 10.41
N PRO A 8 7.05 12.22 11.66
CA PRO A 8 6.52 10.93 12.07
C PRO A 8 5.36 10.58 11.14
N TRP A 9 5.35 9.35 10.66
CA TRP A 9 4.26 8.80 9.88
C TRP A 9 3.47 7.83 10.74
N THR A 10 2.19 7.68 10.42
CA THR A 10 1.24 6.85 11.15
C THR A 10 0.49 5.95 10.18
N LEU A 11 -0.05 4.85 10.70
CA LEU A 11 -0.96 3.99 9.96
C LEU A 11 -2.38 4.19 10.49
N ARG A 12 -3.32 4.38 9.57
CA ARG A 12 -4.75 4.29 9.87
C ARG A 12 -5.42 3.23 9.02
N ARG A 13 -6.51 2.67 9.52
CA ARG A 13 -7.41 1.81 8.72
C ARG A 13 -7.84 2.58 7.47
N ALA A 14 -7.77 1.94 6.32
CA ALA A 14 -8.27 2.52 5.09
C ALA A 14 -9.80 2.52 5.07
N LEU A 15 -10.37 3.49 4.38
CA LEU A 15 -11.78 3.68 4.17
C LEU A 15 -12.11 3.49 2.68
N PRO A 16 -13.40 3.29 2.31
CA PRO A 16 -13.80 3.22 0.91
C PRO A 16 -13.38 4.45 0.08
N GLU A 17 -13.36 5.62 0.70
CA GLU A 17 -12.97 6.90 0.06
C GLU A 17 -11.47 7.01 -0.30
N ASP A 18 -10.61 6.20 0.31
CA ASP A 18 -9.18 6.21 0.03
C ASP A 18 -8.82 5.55 -1.32
N VAL A 19 -9.80 4.90 -1.97
CA VAL A 19 -9.57 4.14 -3.21
C VAL A 19 -8.99 5.01 -4.33
N GLU A 20 -9.48 6.24 -4.49
CA GLU A 20 -9.05 7.13 -5.58
C GLU A 20 -7.64 7.70 -5.36
N PRO A 21 -7.30 8.27 -4.19
CA PRO A 21 -5.92 8.66 -3.89
C PRO A 21 -4.90 7.53 -4.08
N ILE A 22 -5.24 6.31 -3.67
CA ILE A 22 -4.37 5.13 -3.84
C ILE A 22 -4.27 4.74 -5.33
N ALA A 23 -5.37 4.83 -6.09
CA ALA A 23 -5.38 4.52 -7.53
C ALA A 23 -4.46 5.46 -8.30
N GLU A 24 -4.52 6.76 -8.00
CA GLU A 24 -3.66 7.78 -8.60
C GLU A 24 -2.19 7.54 -8.24
N LEU A 25 -1.88 7.28 -6.96
CA LEU A 25 -0.52 6.99 -6.53
C LEU A 25 0.04 5.75 -7.25
N ARG A 26 -0.74 4.68 -7.37
CA ARG A 26 -0.34 3.45 -8.08
C ARG A 26 -0.02 3.73 -9.55
N ALA A 27 -0.80 4.57 -10.23
CA ALA A 27 -0.58 4.91 -11.64
C ALA A 27 0.75 5.65 -11.85
N VAL A 28 1.17 6.46 -10.88
CA VAL A 28 2.47 7.16 -10.90
C VAL A 28 3.61 6.20 -10.57
N VAL A 29 3.50 5.47 -9.46
CA VAL A 29 4.56 4.57 -8.95
C VAL A 29 4.86 3.45 -9.94
N MET A 30 3.84 2.87 -10.57
CA MET A 30 4.02 1.76 -11.51
C MET A 30 4.41 2.20 -12.93
N ARG A 31 4.30 3.49 -13.27
CA ARG A 31 4.52 3.98 -14.63
C ARG A 31 5.90 3.59 -15.18
N PRO A 32 7.03 3.85 -14.49
CA PRO A 32 8.35 3.54 -15.05
C PRO A 32 8.52 2.05 -15.38
N ASP A 33 8.01 1.17 -14.52
CA ASP A 33 8.09 -0.27 -14.72
C ASP A 33 7.20 -0.76 -15.86
N LEU A 34 5.98 -0.24 -15.97
CA LEU A 34 5.03 -0.64 -17.00
C LEU A 34 5.38 -0.06 -18.37
N GLU A 35 5.94 1.14 -18.43
CA GLU A 35 6.48 1.73 -19.66
C GLU A 35 7.67 0.92 -20.16
N ARG A 36 8.60 0.54 -19.26
CA ARG A 36 9.72 -0.35 -19.58
C ARG A 36 9.27 -1.70 -20.15
N LEU A 37 8.10 -2.19 -19.73
CA LEU A 37 7.50 -3.43 -20.22
C LEU A 37 6.58 -3.23 -21.45
N GLY A 38 6.37 -2.00 -21.92
CA GLY A 38 5.44 -1.69 -23.03
C GLY A 38 3.97 -1.97 -22.69
N ARG A 39 3.60 -1.88 -21.41
CA ARG A 39 2.30 -2.30 -20.87
C ARG A 39 1.53 -1.20 -20.11
N TYR A 40 2.05 0.02 -20.10
CA TYR A 40 1.40 1.11 -19.37
C TYR A 40 0.09 1.52 -20.05
N ASP A 41 -0.99 1.42 -19.28
CA ASP A 41 -2.32 1.93 -19.61
C ASP A 41 -2.86 2.57 -18.33
N GLU A 42 -2.98 3.90 -18.36
CA GLU A 42 -3.28 4.69 -17.18
C GLU A 42 -4.68 4.38 -16.60
N HIS A 43 -5.64 4.02 -17.46
CA HIS A 43 -7.00 3.72 -17.05
C HIS A 43 -7.03 2.32 -16.44
N ARG A 44 -6.36 1.37 -17.08
CA ARG A 44 -6.31 -0.03 -16.64
C ARG A 44 -5.59 -0.21 -15.31
N VAL A 45 -4.52 0.55 -15.03
CA VAL A 45 -3.80 0.46 -13.75
C VAL A 45 -4.68 0.92 -12.59
N ARG A 46 -5.39 2.04 -12.76
CA ARG A 46 -6.33 2.57 -11.76
C ARG A 46 -7.54 1.64 -11.58
N GLN A 47 -8.16 1.22 -12.68
CA GLN A 47 -9.32 0.32 -12.64
C GLN A 47 -9.00 -0.99 -11.92
N ARG A 48 -7.83 -1.57 -12.19
CA ARG A 48 -7.37 -2.78 -11.48
C ARG A 48 -7.21 -2.61 -9.99
N LEU A 49 -6.83 -1.41 -9.52
CA LEU A 49 -6.84 -1.16 -8.10
C LEU A 49 -8.29 -1.12 -7.59
N ARG A 50 -9.16 -0.31 -8.21
CA ARG A 50 -10.57 -0.17 -7.80
C ARG A 50 -11.27 -1.53 -7.69
N ASP A 51 -11.10 -2.39 -8.69
CA ASP A 51 -11.71 -3.72 -8.74
C ASP A 51 -11.20 -4.65 -7.61
N ALA A 52 -9.96 -4.46 -7.16
CA ALA A 52 -9.31 -5.30 -6.17
C ALA A 52 -9.25 -4.68 -4.77
N TYR A 53 -9.73 -3.44 -4.62
CA TYR A 53 -9.60 -2.68 -3.38
C TYR A 53 -10.43 -3.32 -2.27
N ALA A 54 -9.81 -3.51 -1.12
CA ALA A 54 -10.42 -4.09 0.07
C ALA A 54 -9.94 -3.28 1.29
N PRO A 55 -10.71 -2.28 1.74
CA PRO A 55 -10.27 -1.40 2.82
C PRO A 55 -10.02 -2.16 4.13
N GLU A 56 -10.66 -3.31 4.34
CA GLU A 56 -10.49 -4.16 5.52
C GLU A 56 -9.07 -4.74 5.63
N HIS A 57 -8.38 -4.88 4.50
CA HIS A 57 -7.03 -5.43 4.41
C HIS A 57 -5.99 -4.35 4.06
N THR A 58 -6.37 -3.07 4.11
CA THR A 58 -5.53 -1.96 3.69
C THR A 58 -5.36 -0.96 4.83
N SER A 59 -4.12 -0.50 5.04
CA SER A 59 -3.79 0.60 5.94
C SER A 59 -3.24 1.77 5.12
N VAL A 60 -3.70 2.98 5.41
CA VAL A 60 -3.18 4.22 4.83
C VAL A 60 -1.99 4.70 5.65
N ILE A 61 -0.93 5.08 4.96
CA ILE A 61 0.25 5.76 5.52
C ILE A 61 -0.03 7.26 5.49
N GLU A 62 0.03 7.90 6.64
CA GLU A 62 -0.07 9.35 6.74
C GLU A 62 1.23 9.95 7.24
N THR A 63 1.63 11.09 6.69
CA THR A 63 2.77 11.88 7.18
C THR A 63 2.30 13.29 7.47
N ALA A 64 2.54 13.77 8.69
CA ALA A 64 1.99 15.06 9.16
C ALA A 64 0.47 15.22 8.89
N GLY A 65 -0.30 14.13 9.02
CA GLY A 65 -1.75 14.10 8.79
C GLY A 65 -2.20 14.11 7.31
N SER A 66 -1.27 13.93 6.37
CA SER A 66 -1.56 13.87 4.92
C SER A 66 -1.28 12.49 4.34
N PHE A 67 -2.09 12.06 3.36
CA PHE A 67 -1.89 10.80 2.63
C PHE A 67 -0.49 10.73 2.01
N ALA A 68 0.25 9.68 2.36
CA ALA A 68 1.59 9.40 1.83
C ALA A 68 1.64 8.09 1.03
N GLY A 69 0.68 7.18 1.26
CA GLY A 69 0.60 5.89 0.58
C GLY A 69 -0.30 4.90 1.30
N CYS A 70 -0.14 3.61 0.98
CA CYS A 70 -0.86 2.55 1.65
C CYS A 70 -0.09 1.23 1.65
N VAL A 71 -0.47 0.31 2.53
CA VAL A 71 -0.06 -1.08 2.54
C VAL A 71 -1.29 -1.99 2.55
N ALA A 72 -1.31 -3.02 1.71
CA ALA A 72 -2.41 -3.98 1.63
C ALA A 72 -1.92 -5.41 1.90
N LEU A 73 -2.56 -6.12 2.83
CA LEU A 73 -2.13 -7.44 3.32
C LEU A 73 -2.97 -8.62 2.79
N ARG A 74 -3.98 -8.33 1.95
CA ARG A 74 -5.00 -9.29 1.46
C ARG A 74 -4.45 -10.59 0.87
N LEU A 75 -3.29 -10.56 0.20
CA LEU A 75 -2.72 -11.72 -0.48
C LEU A 75 -2.00 -12.67 0.49
N TYR A 76 -1.41 -12.15 1.56
CA TYR A 76 -0.58 -12.94 2.47
C TYR A 76 -1.42 -13.79 3.42
N GLU A 77 -2.58 -13.29 3.86
CA GLU A 77 -3.51 -14.04 4.70
C GLU A 77 -4.02 -15.32 4.02
N ARG A 78 -4.31 -15.27 2.71
CA ARG A 78 -4.74 -16.46 1.92
C ARG A 78 -3.68 -17.56 1.91
N HIS A 79 -2.41 -17.21 2.11
CA HIS A 79 -1.29 -18.15 2.18
C HIS A 79 -0.89 -18.50 3.62
N GLY A 80 -1.70 -18.12 4.62
CA GLY A 80 -1.50 -18.45 6.04
C GLY A 80 -0.52 -17.54 6.77
N PHE A 81 -0.21 -16.38 6.21
CA PHE A 81 0.60 -15.37 6.89
C PHE A 81 -0.29 -14.46 7.74
N THR A 82 0.16 -14.15 8.96
CA THR A 82 -0.47 -13.23 9.90
C THR A 82 0.49 -12.10 10.24
N LEU A 83 -0.04 -10.91 10.51
CA LEU A 83 0.75 -9.77 10.99
C LEU A 83 1.41 -10.10 12.34
N GLU A 84 2.74 -10.02 12.42
CA GLU A 84 3.50 -10.16 13.66
C GLU A 84 3.84 -8.79 14.27
N ARG A 85 4.41 -7.91 13.44
CA ARG A 85 4.85 -6.59 13.87
C ARG A 85 4.86 -5.60 12.71
N GLU A 86 4.48 -4.38 13.01
CA GLU A 86 4.69 -3.23 12.11
C GLU A 86 5.95 -2.50 12.57
N GLY A 87 6.91 -2.37 11.65
CA GLY A 87 8.15 -1.62 11.81
C GLY A 87 8.01 -0.20 11.26
N ALA A 88 9.12 0.53 11.24
CA ALA A 88 9.09 1.95 10.87
C ALA A 88 8.91 2.21 9.36
N VAL A 89 9.00 1.17 8.54
CA VAL A 89 8.91 1.19 7.07
C VAL A 89 8.39 -0.17 6.57
N ASP A 90 8.65 -1.23 7.34
CA ASP A 90 8.34 -2.62 6.99
C ASP A 90 7.17 -3.20 7.79
N VAL A 91 6.44 -4.12 7.17
CA VAL A 91 5.44 -4.95 7.84
C VAL A 91 5.95 -6.39 7.90
N PHE A 92 6.09 -6.94 9.10
CA PHE A 92 6.56 -8.31 9.33
C PHE A 92 5.38 -9.26 9.40
N LEU A 93 5.34 -10.18 8.45
CA LEU A 93 4.31 -11.22 8.33
C LEU A 93 4.92 -12.58 8.64
N VAL A 94 4.29 -13.32 9.55
CA VAL A 94 4.71 -14.68 9.91
C VAL A 94 3.71 -15.70 9.42
N ARG A 95 4.22 -16.81 8.87
CA ARG A 95 3.43 -18.02 8.63
C ARG A 95 3.95 -19.09 9.57
N LYS A 96 3.11 -19.57 10.48
CA LYS A 96 3.47 -20.73 11.32
C LYS A 96 3.64 -21.96 10.41
N PRO A 97 4.73 -22.75 10.55
CA PRO A 97 4.84 -24.01 9.83
C PRO A 97 3.65 -24.90 10.20
N THR A 98 3.00 -25.48 9.19
CA THR A 98 2.04 -26.57 9.44
C THR A 98 2.85 -27.82 9.82
N PRO A 99 2.52 -28.54 10.91
CA PRO A 99 3.22 -29.76 11.29
C PRO A 99 3.25 -30.81 10.18
#